data_AF-A0A820IKQ9-F1
#
_entry.id   AF-A0A820IKQ9-F1
#
_cell.length_a   1.000
_cell.length_b   1.000
_cell.length_c   1.000
_cell.angle_alpha   90.00
_cell.angle_beta   90.00
_cell.angle_gamma   90.00
#
_symmetry.space_group_name_H-M   'P 1'
#
loop_
_entity.id
_entity.type
_entity.pdbx_description
1 polymer ?
#
loop_
_entity_poly.entity_id
_entity_poly.type
_entity_poly.pdbx_seq_one_letter_code
_entity_poly.pdbx_strand_id
1 'polypeptide(L)'
;CFPVDDLDGINNNNSMQQRDLPFEDEEEGYYEKDLPKHACAYCGIHDPAAVVMCNQTKKWFCNGRGNTSGSHIVNHLVRARCKEVTLHKDGPLGETQLECYNCGCRNAFLLGFIPAKADSVVVLLCRQPCASQSALKDMNW
;
A
#
# COMPACT_ATOMS: atom_id res chain seq x y z
N CYS A 1 -62.17 5.29 47.38
CA CYS A 1 -62.11 3.86 47.73
C CYS A 1 -60.82 3.32 47.12
N PHE A 2 -59.65 3.51 47.75
CA PHE A 2 -59.09 2.73 48.87
C PHE A 2 -59.09 1.21 48.59
N PRO A 3 -58.07 0.46 49.02
CA PRO A 3 -56.63 0.75 49.07
C PRO A 3 -55.78 -0.47 48.62
N VAL A 4 -54.46 -0.30 48.47
CA VAL A 4 -53.50 -1.41 48.48
C VAL A 4 -52.73 -1.35 49.81
N ASP A 5 -53.22 -2.09 50.79
CA ASP A 5 -52.46 -2.47 51.98
C ASP A 5 -51.93 -3.89 51.74
N ASP A 6 -50.63 -4.09 51.94
CA ASP A 6 -50.16 -5.01 53.00
C ASP A 6 -48.63 -4.92 53.15
N LEU A 7 -48.24 -4.69 54.40
CA LEU A 7 -46.87 -4.65 54.91
C LEU A 7 -46.26 -6.06 54.97
N ASP A 8 -44.92 -6.15 54.91
CA ASP A 8 -44.14 -6.49 56.10
C ASP A 8 -42.63 -6.48 55.80
N GLY A 9 -41.89 -5.79 56.67
CA GLY A 9 -40.46 -5.60 56.58
C GLY A 9 -39.66 -6.74 57.23
N ILE A 10 -38.41 -6.92 56.76
CA ILE A 10 -37.36 -7.58 57.54
C ILE A 10 -36.04 -6.83 57.34
N ASN A 11 -35.55 -6.30 58.45
CA ASN A 11 -34.20 -5.83 58.71
C ASN A 11 -33.31 -7.03 59.07
N ASN A 12 -32.14 -7.20 58.44
CA ASN A 12 -30.88 -7.50 59.15
C ASN A 12 -29.67 -7.68 58.23
N ASN A 13 -28.67 -6.82 58.46
CA ASN A 13 -27.25 -7.14 58.64
C ASN A 13 -26.72 -8.48 58.11
N ASN A 14 -25.80 -8.45 57.15
CA ASN A 14 -24.58 -9.25 57.26
C ASN A 14 -23.42 -8.68 56.43
N SER A 15 -22.43 -8.15 57.13
CA SER A 15 -21.06 -7.92 56.67
C SER A 15 -20.43 -9.23 56.19
N MET A 16 -19.96 -9.30 54.94
CA MET A 16 -18.92 -10.26 54.56
C MET A 16 -18.22 -9.91 53.23
N GLN A 17 -16.89 -9.77 53.35
CA GLN A 17 -15.85 -10.09 52.38
C GLN A 17 -15.72 -9.27 51.09
N GLN A 18 -14.82 -8.29 51.20
CA GLN A 18 -13.71 -8.05 50.30
C GLN A 18 -13.43 -9.24 49.36
N ARG A 19 -13.77 -9.06 48.09
CA ARG A 19 -13.08 -9.72 46.98
C ARG A 19 -12.48 -8.61 46.14
N ASP A 20 -11.25 -8.25 46.49
CA ASP A 20 -10.35 -7.61 45.55
C ASP A 20 -10.16 -8.62 44.42
N LEU A 21 -10.92 -8.45 43.34
CA LEU A 21 -10.66 -9.16 42.10
C LEU A 21 -9.25 -8.72 41.69
N PRO A 22 -8.27 -9.65 41.57
CA PRO A 22 -7.07 -9.33 40.83
C PRO A 22 -7.57 -8.92 39.45
N PHE A 23 -7.34 -7.66 39.08
CA PHE A 23 -7.34 -7.31 37.67
C PHE A 23 -6.19 -8.13 37.08
N GLU A 24 -6.52 -9.33 36.63
CA GLU A 24 -5.62 -10.10 35.78
C GLU A 24 -5.34 -9.20 34.58
N ASP A 25 -4.06 -8.89 34.41
CA ASP A 25 -3.54 -8.14 33.29
C ASP A 25 -4.02 -8.80 31.99
N GLU A 26 -5.15 -8.34 31.45
CA GLU A 26 -5.44 -8.44 30.03
C GLU A 26 -4.46 -7.48 29.35
N GLU A 27 -3.21 -7.92 29.27
CA GLU A 27 -2.26 -7.53 28.26
C GLU A 27 -2.89 -7.97 26.92
N GLU A 28 -3.89 -7.21 26.46
CA GLU A 28 -4.33 -7.19 25.07
C GLU A 28 -3.14 -6.69 24.26
N GLY A 29 -2.17 -7.58 24.05
CA GLY A 29 -1.24 -7.52 22.95
C GLY A 29 -2.09 -7.53 21.68
N TYR A 30 -2.54 -6.34 21.29
CA TYR A 30 -3.18 -6.07 20.02
C TYR A 30 -2.21 -6.62 19.00
N TYR A 31 -2.51 -7.79 18.44
CA TYR A 31 -1.71 -8.42 17.41
C TYR A 31 -1.72 -7.46 16.22
N GLU A 32 -0.75 -6.54 16.20
CA GLU A 32 -0.34 -5.81 15.03
C GLU A 32 0.16 -6.91 14.11
N LYS A 33 -0.76 -7.52 13.34
CA LYS A 33 -0.41 -8.51 12.33
C LYS A 33 0.63 -7.82 11.47
N ASP A 34 1.89 -8.21 11.63
CA ASP A 34 3.00 -7.64 10.87
C ASP A 34 2.64 -7.76 9.39
N LEU A 35 2.20 -6.65 8.79
CA LEU A 35 1.92 -6.64 7.38
C LEU A 35 3.24 -6.93 6.64
N PRO A 36 3.18 -7.60 5.49
CA PRO A 36 4.38 -7.83 4.70
C PRO A 36 5.11 -6.51 4.44
N LYS A 37 6.45 -6.54 4.41
CA LYS A 37 7.27 -5.34 4.18
C LYS A 37 6.94 -4.61 2.88
N HIS A 38 6.33 -5.31 1.92
CA HIS A 38 5.89 -4.76 0.63
C HIS A 38 4.45 -4.22 0.64
N ALA A 39 3.78 -4.18 1.79
CA ALA A 39 2.45 -3.64 1.91
C ALA A 39 2.44 -2.13 1.61
N CYS A 40 1.38 -1.69 0.96
CA CYS A 40 1.16 -0.29 0.65
C CYS A 40 1.08 0.54 1.93
N ALA A 41 1.93 1.54 2.06
CA ALA A 41 1.99 2.42 3.23
C ALA A 41 0.72 3.27 3.47
N TYR A 42 -0.21 3.32 2.51
CA TYR A 42 -1.47 4.10 2.63
C TYR A 42 -2.68 3.24 2.96
N CYS A 43 -2.78 2.01 2.46
CA CYS A 43 -3.98 1.17 2.62
C CYS A 43 -3.71 -0.29 2.99
N GLY A 44 -2.45 -0.72 3.12
CA GLY A 44 -2.10 -2.08 3.52
C GLY A 44 -2.24 -3.16 2.44
N ILE A 45 -2.62 -2.81 1.20
CA ILE A 45 -2.61 -3.76 0.07
C ILE A 45 -1.20 -4.30 -0.13
N HIS A 46 -1.05 -5.61 -0.15
CA HIS A 46 0.22 -6.32 -0.22
C HIS A 46 0.22 -7.40 -1.31
N ASP A 47 -0.63 -7.27 -2.33
CA ASP A 47 -0.54 -8.14 -3.51
C ASP A 47 0.75 -7.78 -4.30
N PRO A 48 1.70 -8.71 -4.46
CA PRO A 48 2.93 -8.51 -5.24
C PRO A 48 2.74 -7.89 -6.62
N ALA A 49 1.66 -8.23 -7.32
CA ALA A 49 1.38 -7.72 -8.66
C ALA A 49 0.83 -6.28 -8.65
N ALA A 50 0.31 -5.82 -7.50
CA ALA A 50 -0.34 -4.52 -7.36
C ALA A 50 0.53 -3.48 -6.63
N VAL A 51 1.71 -3.85 -6.13
CA VAL A 51 2.60 -2.98 -5.36
C VAL A 51 3.88 -2.62 -6.09
N VAL A 52 4.35 -1.39 -5.84
CA VAL A 52 5.56 -0.83 -6.43
C VAL A 52 6.36 -0.12 -5.34
N MET A 53 7.68 -0.31 -5.34
CA MET A 53 8.59 0.34 -4.40
C MET A 53 9.05 1.68 -4.96
N CYS A 54 9.02 2.73 -4.15
CA CYS A 54 9.71 3.97 -4.45
C CYS A 54 11.19 3.88 -4.02
N ASN A 55 12.11 4.07 -4.96
CA ASN A 55 13.54 3.90 -4.69
C ASN A 55 14.17 4.96 -3.78
N GLN A 56 13.56 6.15 -3.72
CA GLN A 56 14.05 7.27 -2.90
C GLN A 56 13.57 7.17 -1.45
N THR A 57 12.31 6.78 -1.24
CA THR A 57 11.72 6.67 0.10
C THR A 57 11.81 5.26 0.68
N LYS A 58 12.16 4.26 -0.14
CA LYS A 58 12.22 2.83 0.21
C LYS A 58 10.91 2.29 0.80
N LYS A 59 9.78 2.91 0.43
CA LYS A 59 8.42 2.51 0.82
C LYS A 59 7.65 1.93 -0.36
N TRP A 60 6.70 1.05 -0.06
CA TRP A 60 5.85 0.40 -1.04
C TRP A 60 4.49 1.08 -1.13
N PHE A 61 3.97 1.16 -2.35
CA PHE A 61 2.68 1.76 -2.65
C PHE A 61 1.94 0.93 -3.70
N CYS A 62 0.63 0.80 -3.54
CA CYS A 62 -0.17 0.08 -4.52
C CYS A 62 -0.51 0.97 -5.73
N ASN A 63 -0.88 0.33 -6.83
CA ASN A 63 -1.46 0.98 -8.00
C ASN A 63 -3.00 1.17 -7.87
N GLY A 64 -3.56 0.96 -6.67
CA GLY A 64 -4.96 1.21 -6.38
C GLY A 64 -5.25 2.71 -6.15
N ARG A 65 -6.45 3.16 -6.53
CA ARG A 65 -6.91 4.55 -6.33
C ARG A 65 -7.49 4.79 -4.95
N GLY A 66 -8.01 3.74 -4.29
CA GLY A 66 -8.66 3.85 -3.00
C GLY A 66 -9.73 4.94 -3.00
N ASN A 67 -9.61 5.89 -2.08
CA ASN A 67 -10.49 7.05 -1.96
C ASN A 67 -9.92 8.34 -2.59
N THR A 68 -8.85 8.22 -3.38
CA THR A 68 -8.13 9.36 -3.97
C THR A 68 -8.33 9.43 -5.49
N SER A 69 -8.07 10.59 -6.08
CA SER A 69 -8.26 10.82 -7.53
C SER A 69 -7.24 10.09 -8.42
N GLY A 70 -6.04 9.77 -7.89
CA GLY A 70 -4.97 9.00 -8.56
C GLY A 70 -4.58 7.74 -7.81
N SER A 71 -3.67 6.92 -8.34
CA SER A 71 -3.17 5.76 -7.59
C SER A 71 -2.25 6.18 -6.44
N HIS A 72 -2.16 5.35 -5.39
CA HIS A 72 -1.32 5.66 -4.23
C HIS A 72 0.15 5.88 -4.60
N ILE A 73 0.71 5.10 -5.53
CA ILE A 73 2.07 5.30 -6.02
C ILE A 73 2.22 6.65 -6.76
N VAL A 74 1.31 7.00 -7.67
CA VAL A 74 1.40 8.27 -8.43
C VAL A 74 1.27 9.46 -7.49
N ASN A 75 0.30 9.42 -6.57
CA ASN A 75 0.12 10.46 -5.57
C ASN A 75 1.37 10.65 -4.70
N HIS A 76 1.98 9.54 -4.27
CA HIS A 76 3.23 9.57 -3.50
C HIS A 76 4.38 10.18 -4.30
N LEU A 77 4.61 9.73 -5.54
CA LEU A 77 5.69 10.23 -6.39
C LEU A 77 5.60 11.74 -6.61
N VAL A 78 4.40 12.27 -6.87
CA VAL A 78 4.18 13.72 -7.06
C VAL A 78 4.42 14.48 -5.76
N ARG A 79 3.85 14.04 -4.63
CA ARG A 79 3.96 14.74 -3.34
C ARG A 79 5.38 14.72 -2.77
N ALA A 80 6.06 13.58 -2.89
CA ALA A 80 7.43 13.39 -2.40
C ALA A 80 8.50 13.85 -3.40
N ARG A 81 8.11 14.33 -4.59
CA ARG A 81 9.00 14.69 -5.71
C ARG A 81 9.95 13.55 -6.12
N CYS A 82 9.46 12.32 -6.00
CA CYS A 82 10.17 11.11 -6.38
C CYS A 82 9.83 10.73 -7.83
N LYS A 83 10.76 10.05 -8.49
CA LYS A 83 10.66 9.74 -9.93
C LYS A 83 10.98 8.28 -10.26
N GLU A 84 11.65 7.59 -9.34
CA GLU A 84 12.24 6.27 -9.57
C GLU A 84 11.50 5.20 -8.79
N VAL A 85 11.22 4.07 -9.46
CA VAL A 85 10.43 2.97 -8.92
C VAL A 85 11.00 1.61 -9.33
N THR A 86 10.71 0.59 -8.52
CA THR A 86 11.07 -0.81 -8.78
C THR A 86 9.86 -1.70 -8.51
N LEU A 87 9.64 -2.68 -9.38
CA LEU A 87 8.55 -3.65 -9.27
C LEU A 87 8.90 -4.77 -8.27
N HIS A 88 7.87 -5.47 -7.78
CA HIS A 88 8.06 -6.59 -6.86
C HIS A 88 8.62 -7.82 -7.58
N LYS A 89 9.48 -8.58 -6.89
CA LYS A 89 10.10 -9.82 -7.40
C LYS A 89 9.11 -10.89 -7.87
N ASP A 90 7.97 -10.99 -7.20
CA ASP A 90 6.91 -11.95 -7.50
C ASP A 90 5.83 -11.34 -8.43
N GLY A 91 6.07 -10.14 -8.95
CA GLY A 91 5.21 -9.49 -9.95
C GLY A 91 5.42 -10.07 -11.35
N PRO A 92 4.57 -9.71 -12.32
CA PRO A 92 4.58 -10.28 -13.67
C PRO A 92 5.88 -10.02 -14.46
N LEU A 93 6.62 -8.96 -14.09
CA LEU A 93 7.90 -8.59 -14.70
C LEU A 93 9.08 -8.83 -13.77
N GLY A 94 8.86 -9.50 -12.63
CA GLY A 94 9.87 -9.68 -11.59
C GLY A 94 10.39 -8.38 -10.98
N GLU A 95 11.54 -8.48 -10.30
CA GLU A 95 12.21 -7.34 -9.66
C GLU A 95 12.91 -6.48 -10.71
N THR A 96 12.13 -5.65 -11.38
CA THR A 96 12.61 -4.80 -12.46
C THR A 96 12.55 -3.33 -12.05
N GLN A 97 13.68 -2.63 -12.19
CA GLN A 97 13.75 -1.18 -12.06
C GLN A 97 13.31 -0.54 -13.39
N LEU A 98 12.38 0.42 -13.33
CA LEU A 98 11.89 1.08 -14.55
C LEU A 98 12.88 2.14 -15.02
N GLU A 99 13.51 1.87 -16.17
CA GLU A 99 14.47 2.78 -16.79
C GLU A 99 14.42 2.75 -18.32
N CYS A 100 14.85 3.85 -18.93
CA CYS A 100 14.95 3.96 -20.38
C CYS A 100 16.11 3.11 -20.89
N TYR A 101 15.84 2.21 -21.83
CA TYR A 101 16.85 1.35 -22.45
C TYR A 101 17.98 2.13 -23.13
N ASN A 102 17.67 3.30 -23.72
CA ASN A 102 18.64 4.07 -24.49
C ASN A 102 19.52 5.01 -23.65
N CYS A 103 18.98 5.63 -22.60
CA CYS A 103 19.72 6.65 -21.82
C CYS A 103 19.79 6.39 -20.32
N GLY A 104 19.22 5.29 -19.81
CA GLY A 104 19.19 4.95 -18.39
C GLY A 104 18.37 5.91 -17.52
N CYS A 105 17.53 6.76 -18.13
CA CYS A 105 16.67 7.66 -17.37
C CYS A 105 15.64 6.87 -16.57
N ARG A 106 15.59 7.09 -15.26
CA ARG A 106 14.71 6.40 -14.31
C ARG A 106 13.44 7.18 -13.94
N ASN A 107 13.12 8.22 -14.70
CA ASN A 107 11.94 9.04 -14.44
C ASN A 107 10.68 8.38 -15.02
N ALA A 108 9.90 7.71 -14.17
CA ALA A 108 8.68 7.02 -14.55
C ALA A 108 7.66 7.91 -15.30
N PHE A 109 7.66 9.23 -15.08
CA PHE A 109 6.76 10.16 -15.78
C PHE A 109 7.21 10.50 -17.21
N LEU A 110 8.46 10.22 -17.56
CA LEU A 110 9.01 10.46 -18.89
C LEU A 110 9.08 9.17 -19.72
N LEU A 111 9.13 8.02 -19.05
CA LEU A 111 9.14 6.71 -19.69
C LEU A 111 7.81 6.46 -20.42
N GLY A 112 7.92 5.92 -21.61
CA GLY A 112 6.86 5.28 -22.36
C GLY A 112 7.31 3.90 -22.80
N PHE A 113 6.40 3.16 -23.41
CA PHE A 113 6.71 1.87 -23.98
C PHE A 113 6.40 1.89 -25.48
N ILE A 114 7.17 1.11 -26.25
CA ILE A 114 6.88 0.89 -27.66
C ILE A 114 6.75 -0.62 -27.90
N PRO A 115 5.62 -1.08 -28.46
CA PRO A 115 5.44 -2.49 -28.81
C PRO A 115 6.24 -2.84 -30.07
N ALA A 116 6.93 -3.98 -30.08
CA ALA A 116 7.56 -4.49 -31.29
C ALA A 116 6.51 -5.08 -32.26
N LYS A 117 6.75 -4.94 -33.57
CA LYS A 117 5.79 -5.37 -34.63
C LYS A 117 5.63 -6.88 -34.78
N ALA A 118 6.60 -7.68 -34.34
CA ALA A 118 6.66 -9.12 -34.65
C ALA A 118 6.73 -10.03 -33.42
N ASP A 119 7.03 -9.49 -32.24
CA ASP A 119 7.17 -10.28 -31.01
C ASP A 119 6.48 -9.56 -29.87
N SER A 120 5.95 -10.30 -28.88
CA SER A 120 5.32 -9.74 -27.67
C SER A 120 6.30 -9.03 -26.73
N VAL A 121 7.39 -8.49 -27.27
CA VAL A 121 8.44 -7.77 -26.58
C VAL A 121 8.08 -6.29 -26.53
N VAL A 122 8.26 -5.71 -25.34
CA VAL A 122 8.00 -4.30 -25.06
C VAL A 122 9.28 -3.66 -24.55
N VAL A 123 9.64 -2.50 -25.11
CA VAL A 123 10.83 -1.74 -24.72
C VAL A 123 10.42 -0.43 -24.04
N LEU A 124 11.12 -0.06 -22.96
CA LEU A 124 10.93 1.21 -22.26
C LEU A 124 11.88 2.28 -22.81
N LEU A 125 11.33 3.41 -23.25
CA LEU A 125 12.09 4.55 -23.78
C LEU A 125 11.53 5.88 -23.26
N CYS A 126 12.37 6.90 -23.12
CA CYS A 126 11.90 8.26 -22.86
C CYS A 126 11.02 8.76 -24.01
N ARG A 127 9.89 9.40 -23.71
CA ARG A 127 9.00 9.99 -24.71
C ARG A 127 9.73 10.93 -25.67
N GLN A 128 10.64 11.74 -25.15
CA GLN A 128 11.60 12.55 -25.91
C GLN A 128 12.94 12.57 -25.15
N PRO A 129 14.09 12.55 -25.84
CA PRO A 129 14.25 12.42 -27.30
C PRO A 129 14.25 10.96 -27.80
N CYS A 130 14.29 9.96 -26.91
CA CYS A 130 14.56 8.57 -27.27
C CYS A 130 13.46 7.91 -28.12
N ALA A 131 12.19 8.23 -27.88
CA ALA A 131 11.06 7.75 -28.67
C ALA A 131 10.65 8.73 -29.80
N SER A 132 11.54 9.65 -30.21
CA SER A 132 11.29 10.49 -31.39
C SER A 132 11.54 9.70 -32.67
N GLN A 133 10.69 9.84 -33.70
CA GLN A 133 10.78 9.08 -34.97
C GLN A 133 12.16 9.10 -35.62
N SER A 134 12.95 10.15 -35.37
CA SER A 134 14.34 10.29 -35.85
C SER A 134 15.29 9.30 -35.16
N ALA A 135 15.28 9.21 -33.83
CA ALA A 135 16.12 8.27 -33.05
C ALA A 135 15.71 6.80 -33.24
N LEU A 136 14.50 6.63 -33.73
CA LEU A 136 13.75 5.41 -33.82
C LEU A 136 14.04 4.70 -35.18
N LYS A 137 14.27 5.44 -36.27
CA LYS A 137 14.69 4.88 -37.57
C LYS A 137 16.05 4.18 -37.55
N ASP A 138 16.96 4.59 -36.66
CA ASP A 138 18.29 3.98 -36.54
C ASP A 138 18.30 2.65 -35.78
N MET A 139 17.20 2.31 -35.10
CA MET A 139 17.12 1.17 -34.16
C MET A 139 16.12 0.07 -34.59
N ASN A 140 15.48 0.20 -35.75
CA ASN A 140 14.59 -0.79 -36.38
C ASN A 140 13.65 -1.56 -35.41
N TRP A 141 12.87 -0.83 -34.61
CA TRP A 141 11.72 -1.30 -33.81
C TRP A 141 10.40 -0.83 -34.48
#